data_AF-A0A9X3XE84-F1
#
_entry.id   AF-A0A9X3XE84-F1
#
_cell.length_a   1.000
_cell.length_b   1.000
_cell.length_c   1.000
_cell.angle_alpha   90.00
_cell.angle_beta   90.00
_cell.angle_gamma   90.00
#
_symmetry.space_group_name_H-M   'P 1'
#
loop_
_entity.id
_entity.type
_entity.pdbx_description
1 polymer ?
#
loop_
_entity_poly.entity_id
_entity_poly.type
_entity_poly.pdbx_seq_one_letter_code
_entity_poly.pdbx_strand_id
1 'polypeptide(L)'
;MTLRRSTPSLTYDLAWASARLGVAFLPAILFPSWITWTLTVLLVLGVVFLIVAAFMYSYVAACPGCGGLVQGLSLKMDCVGHQCDHCKRFVEVEGGRIVLTPPDRVSDVPSFGVLLRGSPGELPAICCTCGAPSTRTRALTMAGVSLDIPCCDDHEPSVRLRKAAGRVLLEVASLRFAQALGERDGVDVVGSGPYSDALARIPWISALAGIALTWLAFVIVRQELPSKQLLAGALAGAGAFVLMHFVVGAGFLVRRRLVRG
;
A
#
# COMPACT_ATOMS: atom_id res chain seq x y z
N MET A 1 5.44 -18.28 -15.67
CA MET A 1 6.69 -17.49 -15.90
C MET A 1 7.42 -17.36 -14.57
N THR A 2 8.76 -17.44 -14.53
CA THR A 2 9.52 -17.33 -13.27
C THR A 2 9.65 -15.87 -12.82
N LEU A 3 9.56 -15.63 -11.52
CA LEU A 3 9.85 -14.31 -10.95
C LEU A 3 11.33 -13.95 -11.19
N ARG A 4 11.57 -12.72 -11.64
CA ARG A 4 12.91 -12.12 -11.72
C ARG A 4 12.92 -10.86 -10.88
N ARG A 5 14.04 -10.59 -10.19
CA ARG A 5 14.20 -9.31 -9.50
C ARG A 5 14.39 -8.18 -10.52
N SER A 6 13.64 -7.09 -10.37
CA SER A 6 13.78 -5.89 -11.18
C SER A 6 14.98 -5.08 -10.71
N THR A 7 16.07 -5.15 -11.46
CA THR A 7 17.25 -4.29 -11.25
C THR A 7 16.87 -2.80 -11.21
N PRO A 8 16.08 -2.22 -12.15
CA PRO A 8 15.80 -0.79 -12.11
C PRO A 8 14.97 -0.38 -10.89
N SER A 9 13.96 -1.16 -10.49
CA SER A 9 13.20 -0.85 -9.27
C SER A 9 14.05 -0.96 -8.02
N LEU A 10 14.89 -1.99 -7.93
CA LEU A 10 15.77 -2.19 -6.79
C LEU A 10 16.81 -1.07 -6.69
N THR A 11 17.48 -0.73 -7.79
CA THR A 11 18.48 0.35 -7.82
C THR A 11 17.85 1.69 -7.43
N TYR A 12 16.65 1.97 -7.92
CA TYR A 12 15.90 3.17 -7.54
C TYR A 12 15.61 3.20 -6.02
N ASP A 13 15.05 2.11 -5.48
CA ASP A 13 14.69 2.02 -4.06
C ASP A 13 15.95 2.09 -3.15
N LEU A 14 17.06 1.48 -3.57
CA LEU A 14 18.34 1.54 -2.85
C LEU A 14 18.98 2.93 -2.89
N ALA A 15 19.06 3.56 -4.07
CA ALA A 15 19.55 4.93 -4.20
C ALA A 15 18.75 5.89 -3.30
N TRP A 16 17.44 5.67 -3.23
CA TRP A 16 16.55 6.44 -2.36
C TRP A 16 16.81 6.20 -0.87
N ALA A 17 17.00 4.95 -0.47
CA ALA A 17 17.37 4.60 0.89
C ALA A 17 18.73 5.21 1.28
N SER A 18 19.72 5.19 0.39
CA SER A 18 21.03 5.83 0.60
C SER A 18 20.90 7.34 0.81
N ALA A 19 20.07 8.03 0.02
CA ALA A 19 19.81 9.46 0.23
C ALA A 19 19.17 9.74 1.60
N ARG A 20 18.18 8.93 2.01
CA ARG A 20 17.56 9.05 3.34
C ARG A 20 18.54 8.76 4.47
N LEU A 21 19.47 7.84 4.27
CA LEU A 21 20.52 7.55 5.23
C LEU A 21 21.39 8.79 5.47
N GLY A 22 21.84 9.46 4.40
CA GLY A 22 22.60 10.70 4.51
C GLY A 22 21.86 11.79 5.30
N VAL A 23 20.56 11.96 5.04
CA VAL A 23 19.70 12.92 5.77
C VAL A 23 19.54 12.51 7.24
N ALA A 24 19.45 11.22 7.55
CA ALA A 24 19.29 10.71 8.90
C ALA A 24 20.45 11.09 9.84
N PHE A 25 21.67 11.25 9.32
CA PHE A 25 22.85 11.63 10.10
C PHE A 25 23.03 13.14 10.30
N LEU A 26 22.35 13.99 9.52
CA LEU A 26 22.49 15.45 9.63
C LEU A 26 22.24 15.99 11.06
N PRO A 27 21.22 15.53 11.82
CA PRO A 27 21.00 16.02 13.19
C PRO A 27 22.17 15.77 14.13
N ALA A 28 22.79 14.58 14.10
CA ALA A 28 23.92 14.25 14.96
C ALA A 28 25.19 15.02 14.57
N ILE A 29 25.40 15.27 13.28
CA ILE A 29 26.57 16.02 12.77
C ILE A 29 26.45 17.51 13.13
N LEU A 30 25.28 18.11 12.89
CA LEU A 30 25.09 19.56 13.06
C LEU A 30 24.92 19.97 14.52
N PHE A 31 24.32 19.11 15.34
CA PHE A 31 23.97 19.42 16.74
C PHE A 31 24.25 18.21 17.64
N PRO A 32 25.52 17.89 17.92
CA PRO A 32 25.87 16.69 18.68
C PRO A 32 25.30 16.76 20.11
N SER A 33 24.34 15.89 20.40
CA SER A 33 23.67 15.75 21.70
C SER A 33 23.09 14.34 21.82
N TRP A 34 22.85 13.86 23.04
CA TRP A 34 22.25 12.52 23.25
C TRP A 34 20.88 12.37 22.56
N ILE A 35 20.12 13.47 22.45
CA ILE A 35 18.83 13.53 21.77
C ILE A 35 18.99 13.32 20.26
N THR A 36 19.90 14.06 19.62
CA THR A 36 20.10 13.97 18.17
C THR A 36 20.69 12.63 17.75
N TRP A 37 21.51 12.01 18.60
CA TRP A 37 21.94 10.62 18.43
C TRP A 37 20.76 9.64 18.48
N THR A 38 19.87 9.76 19.46
CA THR A 38 18.67 8.91 19.57
C THR A 38 17.78 9.04 18.33
N LEU A 39 17.53 10.27 17.87
CA LEU A 39 16.76 10.52 16.66
C LEU A 39 17.43 9.92 15.41
N THR A 40 18.75 10.06 15.29
CA THR A 40 19.55 9.48 14.19
C THR A 40 19.38 7.96 14.16
N VAL A 41 19.46 7.28 15.30
CA VAL A 41 19.25 5.83 15.39
C VAL A 41 17.85 5.44 14.90
N LEU A 42 16.80 6.14 15.33
CA LEU A 42 15.43 5.86 14.89
C LEU A 42 15.26 6.06 13.37
N LEU A 43 15.84 7.12 12.81
CA LEU A 43 15.80 7.39 11.38
C LEU A 43 16.57 6.31 10.58
N VAL A 44 17.75 5.91 11.06
CA VAL A 44 18.55 4.82 10.46
C VAL A 44 17.79 3.50 10.47
N LEU A 45 17.13 3.14 11.59
CA LEU A 45 16.27 1.95 11.65
C LEU A 45 15.13 2.01 10.64
N GLY A 46 14.51 3.18 10.46
CA GLY A 46 13.53 3.41 9.40
C GLY A 46 14.09 3.18 7.99
N VAL A 47 15.33 3.60 7.73
CA VAL A 47 16.03 3.34 6.45
C VAL A 47 16.30 1.85 6.26
N VAL A 48 16.78 1.15 7.29
CA VAL A 48 17.00 -0.31 7.23
C VAL A 48 15.70 -1.04 6.86
N PHE A 49 14.58 -0.66 7.49
CA PHE A 49 13.27 -1.23 7.15
C PHE A 49 12.89 -1.03 5.67
N LEU A 50 13.16 0.15 5.11
CA LEU A 50 12.89 0.42 3.69
C LEU A 50 13.78 -0.40 2.75
N ILE A 51 15.05 -0.60 3.10
CA ILE A 51 15.95 -1.47 2.35
C ILE A 51 15.40 -2.90 2.34
N VAL A 52 15.00 -3.42 3.50
CA VAL A 52 14.38 -4.76 3.61
C VAL A 52 13.12 -4.84 2.73
N ALA A 53 12.24 -3.84 2.80
CA ALA A 53 11.04 -3.78 1.97
C ALA A 53 11.37 -3.77 0.46
N ALA A 54 12.38 -3.00 0.03
CA ALA A 54 12.82 -2.96 -1.36
C ALA A 54 13.25 -4.35 -1.87
N PHE A 55 13.95 -5.14 -1.04
CA PHE A 55 14.32 -6.51 -1.40
C PHE A 55 13.13 -7.47 -1.43
N MET A 56 12.10 -7.23 -0.62
CA MET A 56 10.90 -8.09 -0.57
C MET A 56 9.95 -7.87 -1.76
N TYR A 57 9.78 -6.62 -2.23
CA TYR A 57 8.77 -6.25 -3.22
C TYR A 57 9.32 -5.86 -4.61
N SER A 58 10.59 -6.19 -4.91
CA SER A 58 11.25 -5.83 -6.17
C SER A 58 11.09 -6.88 -7.28
N TYR A 59 10.19 -7.86 -7.15
CA TYR A 59 10.05 -8.89 -8.18
C TYR A 59 9.09 -8.44 -9.29
N VAL A 60 9.44 -8.86 -10.49
CA VAL A 60 8.68 -8.65 -11.73
C VAL A 60 8.57 -9.98 -12.47
N ALA A 61 7.50 -10.14 -13.24
CA ALA A 61 7.37 -11.26 -14.16
C ALA A 61 6.46 -10.89 -15.34
N ALA A 62 6.64 -11.56 -16.47
CA ALA A 62 5.74 -11.43 -17.60
C ALA A 62 4.37 -12.07 -17.28
N CYS A 63 3.29 -11.35 -17.56
CA CYS A 63 1.94 -11.83 -17.40
C CYS A 63 1.72 -13.08 -18.28
N PRO A 64 1.25 -14.20 -17.73
CA PRO A 64 0.99 -15.40 -18.52
C PRO A 64 -0.13 -15.22 -19.56
N GLY A 65 -0.99 -14.20 -19.41
CA GLY A 65 -2.06 -13.92 -20.36
C GLY A 65 -1.64 -13.11 -21.60
N CYS A 66 -0.85 -12.04 -21.41
CA CYS A 66 -0.51 -11.11 -22.50
C CYS A 66 0.99 -10.83 -22.67
N GLY A 67 1.86 -11.40 -21.83
CA GLY A 67 3.30 -11.13 -21.83
C GLY A 67 3.72 -9.80 -21.19
N GLY A 68 2.78 -8.89 -20.90
CA GLY A 68 3.05 -7.59 -20.28
C GLY A 68 3.68 -7.73 -18.89
N LEU A 69 4.54 -6.77 -18.50
CA LEU A 69 5.30 -6.86 -17.26
C LEU A 69 4.42 -6.57 -16.04
N VAL A 70 4.36 -7.50 -15.10
CA VAL A 70 3.69 -7.34 -13.80
C VAL A 70 4.74 -7.02 -12.75
N GLN A 71 4.52 -5.96 -11.96
CA GLN A 71 5.50 -5.43 -11.01
C GLN A 71 4.98 -5.47 -9.57
N GLY A 72 5.90 -5.29 -8.60
CA GLY A 72 5.54 -5.26 -7.18
C GLY A 72 5.14 -6.63 -6.64
N LEU A 73 5.68 -7.69 -7.21
CA LEU A 73 5.46 -9.05 -6.76
C LEU A 73 6.39 -9.36 -5.57
N SER A 74 5.93 -10.23 -4.67
CA SER A 74 6.71 -10.77 -3.55
C SER A 74 7.08 -12.22 -3.82
N LEU A 75 8.29 -12.62 -3.45
CA LEU A 75 8.76 -14.01 -3.59
C LEU A 75 8.22 -14.93 -2.48
N LYS A 76 7.99 -14.37 -1.28
CA LYS A 76 7.66 -15.14 -0.07
C LYS A 76 6.18 -15.09 0.33
N MET A 77 5.42 -14.16 -0.23
CA MET A 77 3.99 -14.03 0.07
C MET A 77 3.20 -14.35 -1.19
N ASP A 78 2.18 -15.19 -1.03
CA ASP A 78 1.21 -15.46 -2.07
C ASP A 78 0.53 -14.14 -2.44
N CYS A 79 0.84 -13.63 -3.63
CA CYS A 79 0.30 -12.38 -4.13
C CYS A 79 -1.06 -12.66 -4.77
N VAL A 80 -2.08 -12.95 -3.97
CA VAL A 80 -3.42 -13.25 -4.50
C VAL A 80 -4.14 -11.96 -4.90
N GLY A 81 -4.80 -11.98 -6.05
CA GLY A 81 -5.64 -10.86 -6.52
C GLY A 81 -4.88 -9.74 -7.22
N HIS A 82 -3.62 -9.94 -7.61
CA HIS A 82 -2.90 -8.92 -8.38
C HIS A 82 -3.48 -8.82 -9.80
N GLN A 83 -3.62 -7.61 -10.33
CA GLN A 83 -4.19 -7.39 -11.67
C GLN A 83 -3.11 -6.91 -12.64
N CYS A 84 -3.02 -7.54 -13.81
CA CYS A 84 -2.10 -7.09 -14.85
C CYS A 84 -2.54 -5.73 -15.42
N ASP A 85 -1.65 -4.74 -15.40
CA ASP A 85 -1.96 -3.41 -15.90
C ASP A 85 -2.31 -3.37 -17.40
N HIS A 86 -1.74 -4.30 -18.19
CA HIS A 86 -1.93 -4.38 -19.64
C HIS A 86 -3.23 -5.07 -20.05
N CYS A 87 -3.46 -6.32 -19.60
CA CYS A 87 -4.62 -7.11 -20.04
C CYS A 87 -5.74 -7.23 -19.00
N LYS A 88 -5.59 -6.62 -17.83
CA LYS A 88 -6.55 -6.61 -16.72
C LYS A 88 -6.92 -7.99 -16.14
N ARG A 89 -6.27 -9.07 -16.57
CA ARG A 89 -6.42 -10.40 -15.98
C ARG A 89 -5.77 -10.45 -14.60
N PHE A 90 -6.40 -11.23 -13.72
CA PHE A 90 -5.87 -11.54 -12.41
C PHE A 90 -4.74 -12.56 -12.51
N VAL A 91 -3.70 -12.31 -11.73
CA VAL A 91 -2.51 -13.13 -11.63
C VAL A 91 -2.18 -13.34 -10.16
N GLU A 92 -1.61 -14.49 -9.85
CA GLU A 92 -1.09 -14.79 -8.52
C GLU A 92 0.30 -15.40 -8.60
N VAL A 93 1.02 -15.36 -7.47
CA VAL A 93 2.34 -15.98 -7.35
C VAL A 93 2.16 -17.30 -6.60
N GLU A 94 2.54 -18.40 -7.25
CA GLU A 94 2.52 -19.74 -6.68
C GLU A 94 3.89 -20.39 -6.93
N GLY A 95 4.55 -20.84 -5.86
CA GLY A 95 5.87 -21.50 -5.97
C GLY A 95 6.94 -20.65 -6.68
N GLY A 96 6.91 -19.32 -6.52
CA GLY A 96 7.83 -18.39 -7.17
C GLY A 96 7.59 -18.19 -8.68
N ARG A 97 6.44 -18.64 -9.19
CA ARG A 97 6.01 -18.43 -10.57
C ARG A 97 4.72 -17.63 -10.58
N ILE A 98 4.59 -16.74 -11.56
CA ILE A 98 3.32 -16.07 -11.83
C ILE A 98 2.43 -16.99 -12.66
N VAL A 99 1.19 -17.16 -12.21
CA VAL A 99 0.12 -17.95 -12.83
C VAL A 99 -1.13 -17.09 -13.00
N LEU A 100 -2.05 -17.48 -13.88
CA LEU A 100 -3.36 -16.84 -13.97
C LEU A 100 -4.20 -17.28 -12.78
N THR A 101 -4.88 -16.32 -12.16
CA THR A 101 -5.81 -16.63 -11.07
C THR A 101 -7.02 -17.41 -11.64
N PRO A 102 -7.36 -18.58 -11.07
CA PRO A 102 -8.55 -19.33 -11.47
C PRO A 102 -9.84 -18.51 -11.29
N PRO A 103 -10.87 -18.69 -12.13
CA PRO A 103 -12.11 -17.91 -12.04
C PRO A 103 -12.90 -18.18 -10.73
N ASP A 104 -12.73 -19.35 -10.16
CA ASP A 104 -13.32 -19.81 -8.89
C ASP A 104 -12.41 -19.55 -7.68
N ARG A 105 -11.33 -18.77 -7.85
CA ARG A 105 -10.40 -18.47 -6.76
C ARG A 105 -11.10 -17.80 -5.58
N VAL A 106 -10.83 -18.37 -4.41
CA VAL A 106 -11.15 -17.79 -3.10
C VAL A 106 -9.83 -17.43 -2.41
N SER A 107 -9.74 -16.18 -1.95
CA SER A 107 -8.58 -15.65 -1.23
C SER A 107 -8.84 -15.67 0.28
N ASP A 108 -7.83 -16.02 1.08
CA ASP A 108 -7.93 -16.05 2.55
C ASP A 108 -8.25 -14.66 3.14
N VAL A 109 -7.82 -13.61 2.43
CA VAL A 109 -8.13 -12.21 2.76
C VAL A 109 -8.84 -11.53 1.59
N PRO A 110 -9.76 -10.56 1.85
CA PRO A 110 -10.43 -9.82 0.79
C PRO A 110 -9.41 -9.13 -0.13
N SER A 111 -9.41 -9.54 -1.41
CA SER A 111 -8.38 -9.16 -2.39
C SER A 111 -8.95 -8.78 -3.76
N PHE A 112 -10.23 -9.08 -4.01
CA PHE A 112 -10.92 -8.75 -5.26
C PHE A 112 -11.88 -7.60 -5.00
N GLY A 113 -11.58 -6.43 -5.55
CA GLY A 113 -12.30 -5.18 -5.32
C GLY A 113 -13.30 -4.86 -6.42
N VAL A 114 -14.43 -4.28 -6.06
CA VAL A 114 -15.40 -3.70 -7.00
C VAL A 114 -15.80 -2.30 -6.53
N LEU A 115 -15.81 -1.33 -7.45
CA LEU A 115 -16.21 0.04 -7.14
C LEU A 115 -17.74 0.13 -7.12
N LEU A 116 -18.31 0.47 -5.96
CA LEU A 116 -19.75 0.66 -5.81
C LEU A 116 -20.18 2.02 -6.41
N ARG A 117 -21.22 2.00 -7.25
CA ARG A 117 -21.84 3.21 -7.80
C ARG A 117 -23.03 3.64 -6.94
N GLY A 118 -22.83 4.58 -6.01
CA GLY A 118 -23.93 5.20 -5.26
C GLY A 118 -24.56 4.28 -4.22
N SER A 119 -25.90 4.33 -4.09
CA SER A 119 -26.63 3.46 -3.17
C SER A 119 -26.45 2.00 -3.59
N PRO A 120 -26.13 1.10 -2.66
CA PRO A 120 -25.87 -0.29 -2.98
C PRO A 120 -27.13 -0.95 -3.54
N GLY A 121 -27.12 -1.24 -4.84
CA GLY A 121 -28.11 -2.13 -5.44
C GLY A 121 -28.02 -3.54 -4.84
N GLU A 122 -29.03 -4.37 -5.13
CA GLU A 122 -29.14 -5.75 -4.63
C GLU A 122 -27.92 -6.60 -5.00
N LEU A 123 -27.03 -6.87 -4.04
CA LEU A 123 -25.82 -7.67 -4.23
C LEU A 123 -26.13 -9.05 -4.86
N PRO A 124 -25.21 -9.63 -5.66
CA PRO A 124 -25.42 -10.95 -6.25
C PRO A 124 -25.79 -12.00 -5.19
N ALA A 125 -26.76 -12.86 -5.47
CA ALA A 125 -27.22 -13.92 -4.57
C ALA A 125 -26.25 -15.12 -4.45
N ILE A 126 -24.95 -14.82 -4.32
CA ILE A 126 -23.87 -15.75 -4.08
C ILE A 126 -23.04 -15.27 -2.89
N CYS A 127 -22.45 -16.19 -2.15
CA CYS A 127 -21.63 -15.93 -0.98
C CYS A 127 -20.40 -15.11 -1.38
N CYS A 128 -20.22 -13.95 -0.74
CA CYS A 128 -19.05 -13.09 -0.94
C CYS A 128 -17.70 -13.75 -0.57
N THR A 129 -17.73 -14.80 0.25
CA THR A 129 -16.54 -15.51 0.70
C THR A 129 -16.15 -16.63 -0.27
N CYS A 130 -17.06 -17.57 -0.56
CA CYS A 130 -16.74 -18.77 -1.36
C CYS A 130 -17.34 -18.79 -2.78
N GLY A 131 -18.29 -17.91 -3.09
CA GLY A 131 -18.97 -17.86 -4.40
C GLY A 131 -20.08 -18.90 -4.62
N ALA A 132 -20.38 -19.74 -3.63
CA ALA A 132 -21.56 -20.64 -3.64
C ALA A 132 -22.88 -19.83 -3.55
N PRO A 133 -24.06 -20.40 -3.83
CA PRO A 133 -25.33 -19.71 -3.59
C PRO A 133 -25.45 -19.20 -2.16
N SER A 134 -25.94 -17.98 -1.97
CA SER A 134 -26.14 -17.42 -0.63
C SER A 134 -27.42 -17.97 0.01
N THR A 135 -27.33 -18.36 1.29
CA THR A 135 -28.48 -18.81 2.10
C THR A 135 -28.97 -17.72 3.05
N ARG A 136 -28.13 -16.72 3.34
CA ARG A 136 -28.42 -15.62 4.27
C ARG A 136 -27.73 -14.33 3.85
N THR A 137 -28.15 -13.23 4.45
CA THR A 137 -27.49 -11.92 4.35
C THR A 137 -27.09 -11.42 5.73
N ARG A 138 -26.00 -10.64 5.80
CA ARG A 138 -25.54 -10.00 7.04
C ARG A 138 -25.33 -8.51 6.79
N ALA A 139 -26.03 -7.68 7.55
CA ALA A 139 -25.84 -6.24 7.51
C ALA A 139 -24.42 -5.86 7.97
N LEU A 140 -23.72 -5.10 7.14
CA LEU A 140 -22.41 -4.52 7.41
C LEU A 140 -22.48 -3.02 7.22
N THR A 141 -22.20 -2.27 8.29
CA THR A 141 -22.15 -0.81 8.27
C THR A 141 -20.71 -0.34 8.45
N MET A 142 -20.11 0.22 7.41
CA MET A 142 -18.78 0.84 7.46
C MET A 142 -18.70 2.08 6.58
N ALA A 143 -17.92 3.08 7.00
CA ALA A 143 -17.69 4.31 6.26
C ALA A 143 -18.98 5.05 5.82
N GLY A 144 -20.05 4.94 6.61
CA GLY A 144 -21.35 5.56 6.33
C GLY A 144 -22.18 4.83 5.27
N VAL A 145 -21.80 3.61 4.88
CA VAL A 145 -22.57 2.75 3.97
C VAL A 145 -23.01 1.51 4.73
N SER A 146 -24.29 1.15 4.61
CA SER A 146 -24.87 -0.10 5.12
C SER A 146 -25.15 -1.02 3.94
N LEU A 147 -24.63 -2.25 3.99
CA LEU A 147 -24.78 -3.28 2.97
C LEU A 147 -25.29 -4.57 3.57
N ASP A 148 -26.24 -5.23 2.93
CA ASP A 148 -26.63 -6.59 3.29
C ASP A 148 -25.77 -7.59 2.52
N ILE A 149 -24.69 -8.04 3.14
CA ILE A 149 -23.67 -8.88 2.51
C ILE A 149 -24.16 -10.33 2.41
N PRO A 150 -24.30 -10.89 1.21
CA PRO A 150 -24.73 -12.27 1.01
C PRO A 150 -23.62 -13.25 1.40
N CYS A 151 -23.98 -14.27 2.18
CA CYS A 151 -23.09 -15.37 2.59
C CYS A 151 -23.85 -16.70 2.69
N CYS A 152 -23.12 -17.81 2.74
CA CYS A 152 -23.69 -19.12 3.05
C CYS A 152 -23.60 -19.39 4.55
N ASP A 153 -24.10 -20.55 4.99
CA ASP A 153 -24.11 -20.92 6.40
C ASP A 153 -22.70 -21.29 6.91
N ASP A 154 -21.86 -21.85 6.03
CA ASP A 154 -20.49 -22.28 6.39
C ASP A 154 -19.47 -21.14 6.53
N HIS A 155 -19.80 -19.92 6.08
CA HIS A 155 -18.85 -18.83 6.02
C HIS A 155 -19.39 -17.57 6.68
N GLU A 156 -18.51 -16.90 7.44
CA GLU A 156 -18.68 -15.49 7.76
C GLU A 156 -18.32 -14.62 6.54
N PRO A 157 -18.95 -13.45 6.37
CA PRO A 157 -18.68 -12.59 5.22
C PRO A 157 -17.26 -12.02 5.32
N SER A 158 -16.41 -12.40 4.36
CA SER A 158 -15.05 -11.91 4.23
C SER A 158 -15.03 -10.74 3.26
N VAL A 159 -15.30 -9.55 3.81
CA VAL A 159 -15.40 -8.30 3.05
C VAL A 159 -14.66 -7.16 3.73
N ARG A 160 -14.15 -6.22 2.93
CA ARG A 160 -13.57 -4.97 3.42
C ARG A 160 -14.08 -3.81 2.58
N LEU A 161 -14.59 -2.78 3.26
CA LEU A 161 -15.00 -1.53 2.63
C LEU A 161 -13.91 -0.48 2.77
N ARG A 162 -13.55 0.17 1.65
CA ARG A 162 -12.55 1.24 1.61
C ARG A 162 -13.04 2.41 0.77
N LYS A 163 -12.63 3.63 1.12
CA LYS A 163 -12.93 4.82 0.31
C LYS A 163 -11.73 5.13 -0.59
N ALA A 164 -11.89 5.00 -1.89
CA ALA A 164 -10.87 5.19 -2.91
C ALA A 164 -11.32 6.27 -3.90
N ALA A 165 -10.58 7.38 -3.99
CA ALA A 165 -10.90 8.52 -4.88
C ALA A 165 -12.36 9.01 -4.77
N GLY A 166 -12.89 9.06 -3.55
CA GLY A 166 -14.27 9.50 -3.28
C GLY A 166 -15.35 8.44 -3.55
N ARG A 167 -14.99 7.27 -4.07
CA ARG A 167 -15.88 6.12 -4.27
C ARG A 167 -15.65 5.06 -3.19
N VAL A 168 -16.60 4.16 -3.03
CA VAL A 168 -16.49 3.04 -2.09
C VAL A 168 -16.06 1.80 -2.86
N LEU A 169 -14.94 1.22 -2.47
CA LEU A 169 -14.40 -0.03 -2.97
C LEU A 169 -14.81 -1.15 -2.00
N LEU A 170 -15.54 -2.14 -2.52
CA LEU A 170 -15.87 -3.37 -1.82
C LEU A 170 -14.86 -4.44 -2.20
N GLU A 171 -13.92 -4.75 -1.32
CA GLU A 171 -13.01 -5.89 -1.44
C GLU A 171 -13.68 -7.14 -0.88
N VAL A 172 -13.65 -8.25 -1.62
CA VAL A 172 -14.20 -9.56 -1.23
C VAL A 172 -13.17 -10.67 -1.41
N ALA A 173 -13.41 -11.82 -0.77
CA ALA A 173 -12.56 -13.00 -0.89
C ALA A 173 -12.81 -13.82 -2.17
N SER A 174 -14.06 -13.86 -2.68
CA SER A 174 -14.40 -14.63 -3.89
C SER A 174 -14.25 -13.80 -5.17
N LEU A 175 -13.41 -14.26 -6.11
CA LEU A 175 -13.30 -13.63 -7.43
C LEU A 175 -14.62 -13.72 -8.21
N ARG A 176 -15.31 -14.87 -8.12
CA ARG A 176 -16.62 -15.08 -8.75
C ARG A 176 -17.66 -14.06 -8.28
N PHE A 177 -17.70 -13.76 -6.97
CA PHE A 177 -18.57 -12.72 -6.44
C PHE A 177 -18.24 -11.34 -7.03
N ALA A 178 -16.95 -10.99 -7.03
CA ALA A 178 -16.49 -9.71 -7.55
C ALA A 178 -16.81 -9.54 -9.04
N GLN A 179 -16.64 -10.60 -9.84
CA GLN A 179 -17.00 -10.62 -11.26
C GLN A 179 -18.50 -10.45 -11.48
N ALA A 180 -19.34 -11.23 -10.78
CA ALA A 180 -20.79 -11.12 -10.90
C ALA A 180 -21.29 -9.70 -10.53
N LEU A 181 -20.71 -9.10 -9.49
CA LEU A 181 -21.02 -7.73 -9.10
C LEU A 181 -20.56 -6.71 -10.15
N GLY A 182 -19.34 -6.88 -10.69
CA GLY A 182 -18.78 -6.03 -11.73
C GLY A 182 -19.57 -6.06 -13.03
N GLU A 183 -19.96 -7.26 -13.48
CA GLU A 183 -20.80 -7.47 -14.67
C GLU A 183 -22.17 -6.80 -14.51
N ARG A 184 -22.83 -7.00 -13.36
CA ARG A 184 -24.13 -6.39 -13.06
C ARG A 184 -24.06 -4.87 -13.12
N ASP A 185 -23.05 -4.27 -12.50
CA ASP A 185 -22.92 -2.82 -12.37
C ASP A 185 -22.23 -2.14 -13.58
N GLY A 186 -21.74 -2.93 -14.54
CA GLY A 186 -20.93 -2.45 -15.65
C GLY A 186 -19.66 -1.72 -15.16
N VAL A 187 -18.99 -2.30 -14.16
CA VAL A 187 -17.74 -1.80 -13.57
C VAL A 187 -16.67 -2.87 -13.59
N ASP A 188 -15.43 -2.45 -13.85
CA ASP A 188 -14.31 -3.37 -13.84
C ASP A 188 -14.00 -3.84 -12.41
N VAL A 189 -13.67 -5.14 -12.29
CA VAL A 189 -13.10 -5.69 -11.07
C VAL A 189 -11.66 -5.22 -10.93
N VAL A 190 -11.29 -4.78 -9.74
CA VAL A 190 -10.00 -4.20 -9.40
C VAL A 190 -9.26 -5.14 -8.46
N GLY A 191 -8.01 -5.47 -8.77
CA GLY A 191 -7.20 -6.32 -7.90
C GLY A 191 -6.53 -5.62 -6.72
N SER A 192 -6.02 -6.42 -5.78
CA SER A 192 -5.09 -6.04 -4.71
C SER A 192 -3.69 -5.75 -5.25
N GLY A 193 -3.58 -5.00 -6.35
CA GLY A 193 -2.31 -4.51 -6.83
C GLY A 193 -1.77 -3.42 -5.88
N PRO A 194 -0.44 -3.23 -5.78
CA PRO A 194 0.13 -2.05 -5.17
C PRO A 194 -0.34 -0.76 -5.87
N TYR A 195 -0.99 -0.84 -7.03
CA TYR A 195 -1.47 0.34 -7.78
C TYR A 195 -2.98 0.55 -7.81
N SER A 196 -3.80 -0.38 -7.29
CA SER A 196 -5.26 -0.13 -7.20
C SER A 196 -5.62 0.91 -6.14
N ASP A 197 -4.72 1.17 -5.19
CA ASP A 197 -4.90 2.19 -4.17
C ASP A 197 -3.61 2.72 -3.51
N ALA A 198 -2.39 2.45 -4.01
CA ALA A 198 -1.22 3.23 -3.54
C ALA A 198 -1.13 4.62 -4.20
N LEU A 199 -2.26 5.31 -4.31
CA LEU A 199 -2.27 6.68 -3.81
C LEU A 199 -2.07 6.58 -2.30
N ALA A 200 -0.82 6.74 -1.86
CA ALA A 200 -0.49 6.95 -0.46
C ALA A 200 -0.80 5.77 0.48
N ARG A 201 -0.08 4.63 0.35
CA ARG A 201 0.65 4.01 1.49
C ARG A 201 1.93 4.79 1.77
N ILE A 202 1.81 6.11 1.77
CA ILE A 202 1.52 7.00 2.90
C ILE A 202 2.89 7.67 3.22
N PRO A 203 3.38 8.61 2.36
CA PRO A 203 4.39 9.58 2.79
C PRO A 203 3.96 10.30 4.08
N TRP A 204 2.64 10.40 4.33
CA TRP A 204 2.08 11.10 5.47
C TRP A 204 2.09 10.37 6.82
N ILE A 205 2.26 9.05 6.94
CA ILE A 205 2.46 8.34 8.24
C ILE A 205 3.92 8.47 8.58
N SER A 206 4.82 8.31 7.61
CA SER A 206 6.20 8.78 7.79
C SER A 206 6.24 10.29 8.07
N ALA A 207 5.31 11.09 7.52
CA ALA A 207 5.19 12.51 7.87
C ALA A 207 4.62 12.75 9.24
N LEU A 208 3.58 12.05 9.67
CA LEU A 208 2.93 12.24 10.96
C LEU A 208 3.77 11.66 12.08
N ALA A 209 4.37 10.49 11.88
CA ALA A 209 5.39 9.95 12.77
C ALA A 209 6.59 10.90 12.82
N GLY A 210 7.01 11.44 11.67
CA GLY A 210 8.07 12.43 11.62
C GLY A 210 7.70 13.75 12.30
N ILE A 211 6.48 14.29 12.13
CA ILE A 211 5.93 15.49 12.78
C ILE A 211 5.80 15.26 14.28
N ALA A 212 5.29 14.09 14.71
CA ALA A 212 5.17 13.74 16.11
C ALA A 212 6.55 13.63 16.76
N LEU A 213 7.54 13.06 16.06
CA LEU A 213 8.92 13.00 16.51
C LEU A 213 9.58 14.38 16.54
N THR A 214 9.38 15.25 15.55
CA THR A 214 9.89 16.65 15.61
C THR A 214 9.19 17.46 16.69
N TRP A 215 7.88 17.27 16.91
CA TRP A 215 7.15 17.95 17.97
C TRP A 215 7.59 17.48 19.36
N LEU A 216 7.77 16.16 19.55
CA LEU A 216 8.31 15.59 20.78
C LEU A 216 9.73 16.09 21.04
N ALA A 217 10.59 16.12 20.01
CA ALA A 217 11.93 16.68 20.10
C ALA A 217 11.90 18.17 20.47
N PHE A 218 10.98 18.96 19.88
CA PHE A 218 10.79 20.36 20.23
C PHE A 218 10.36 20.54 21.70
N VAL A 219 9.44 19.72 22.22
CA VAL A 219 9.01 19.78 23.62
C VAL A 219 10.16 19.47 24.57
N ILE A 220 10.98 18.47 24.27
CA ILE A 220 12.15 18.10 25.09
C ILE A 220 13.19 19.22 25.07
N VAL A 221 13.54 19.74 23.89
CA VAL A 221 14.45 20.89 23.71
C VAL A 221 13.93 22.12 24.45
N ARG A 222 12.61 22.33 24.52
CA ARG A 222 11.99 23.44 25.24
C ARG A 222 12.19 23.38 26.75
N GLN A 223 12.29 22.18 27.30
CA GLN A 223 12.51 22.00 28.74
C GLN A 223 13.97 22.23 29.16
N GLU A 224 14.93 22.10 28.24
CA GLU A 224 16.36 22.09 28.54
C GLU A 224 17.13 23.35 28.08
N LEU A 225 16.60 24.16 27.14
CA LEU A 225 17.36 25.25 26.51
C LEU A 225 16.78 26.65 26.76
N PRO A 226 17.64 27.68 26.93
CA PRO A 226 17.22 29.08 27.03
C PRO A 226 16.53 29.54 25.74
N SER A 227 15.47 30.34 25.89
CA SER A 227 14.48 30.72 24.85
C SER A 227 15.02 31.18 23.50
N LYS A 228 16.26 31.70 23.44
CA LYS A 228 16.90 32.18 22.20
C LYS A 228 17.47 31.05 21.32
N GLN A 229 17.88 29.91 21.89
CA GLN A 229 18.41 28.77 21.12
C GLN A 229 17.30 27.85 20.57
N LEU A 230 16.13 27.91 21.20
CA LEU A 230 14.92 27.18 20.81
C LEU A 230 14.42 27.53 19.41
N LEU A 231 14.43 28.81 19.05
CA LEU A 231 13.88 29.28 17.78
C LEU A 231 14.73 28.80 16.59
N ALA A 232 16.05 28.84 16.73
CA ALA A 232 17.00 28.37 15.71
C ALA A 232 16.91 26.85 15.51
N GLY A 233 16.83 26.08 16.61
CA GLY A 233 16.67 24.62 16.55
C GLY A 233 15.34 24.18 15.93
N ALA A 234 14.25 24.87 16.27
CA ALA A 234 12.93 24.59 15.70
C ALA A 234 12.85 24.88 14.20
N LEU A 235 13.42 26.01 13.75
CA LEU A 235 13.47 26.36 12.33
C LEU A 235 14.34 25.39 11.52
N ALA A 236 15.49 24.98 12.07
CA ALA A 236 16.36 23.99 11.42
C ALA A 236 15.67 22.61 11.32
N GLY A 237 15.01 22.16 12.39
CA GLY A 237 14.27 20.90 12.41
C GLY A 237 13.08 20.89 11.44
N ALA A 238 12.30 21.97 11.40
CA ALA A 238 11.19 22.11 10.46
C ALA A 238 11.69 22.18 9.00
N GLY A 239 12.78 22.90 8.74
CA GLY A 239 13.40 22.99 7.41
C GLY A 239 13.90 21.63 6.90
N ALA A 240 14.63 20.88 7.74
CA ALA A 240 15.10 19.53 7.40
C ALA A 240 13.92 18.57 7.15
N PHE A 241 12.86 18.68 7.95
CA PHE A 241 11.66 17.87 7.80
C PHE A 241 10.91 18.15 6.48
N VAL A 242 10.73 19.42 6.13
CA VAL A 242 10.11 19.84 4.86
C VAL A 242 10.96 19.42 3.67
N LEU A 243 12.29 19.60 3.75
CA LEU A 243 13.21 19.17 2.70
C LEU A 243 13.13 17.64 2.50
N MET A 244 13.13 16.86 3.59
CA MET A 244 12.95 15.41 3.51
C MET A 244 11.64 15.06 2.81
N HIS A 245 10.53 15.72 3.16
CA HIS A 245 9.22 15.45 2.54
C HIS A 245 9.16 15.84 1.08
N PHE A 246 9.75 16.97 0.70
CA PHE A 246 9.82 17.42 -0.68
C PHE A 246 10.63 16.45 -1.54
N VAL A 247 11.78 16.01 -1.02
CA VAL A 247 12.64 14.98 -1.63
C VAL A 247 11.80 13.69 -1.79
N VAL A 248 11.12 13.22 -0.74
CA VAL A 248 10.23 12.03 -0.79
C VAL A 248 9.09 12.15 -1.79
N GLY A 249 8.43 13.31 -1.87
CA GLY A 249 7.37 13.56 -2.83
C GLY A 249 7.89 13.58 -4.28
N ALA A 250 9.01 14.25 -4.52
CA ALA A 250 9.62 14.33 -5.85
C ALA A 250 10.09 12.97 -6.37
N GLY A 251 10.71 12.15 -5.50
CA GLY A 251 11.10 10.79 -5.84
C GLY A 251 9.90 9.97 -6.35
N PHE A 252 8.79 9.97 -5.61
CA PHE A 252 7.60 9.22 -5.98
C PHE A 252 7.05 9.60 -7.36
N LEU A 253 7.06 10.90 -7.70
CA LEU A 253 6.62 11.39 -9.01
C LEU A 253 7.54 10.90 -10.15
N VAL A 254 8.85 10.86 -9.92
CA VAL A 254 9.82 10.35 -10.90
C VAL A 254 9.65 8.85 -11.13
N ARG A 255 9.48 8.05 -10.06
CA ARG A 255 9.23 6.61 -10.18
C ARG A 255 7.99 6.32 -11.01
N ARG A 256 6.91 7.10 -10.81
CA ARG A 256 5.66 6.94 -11.57
C ARG A 256 5.83 7.21 -13.07
N ARG A 257 6.76 8.10 -13.46
CA ARG A 257 7.09 8.35 -14.87
C ARG A 257 7.95 7.23 -15.46
N LEU A 258 8.99 6.81 -14.75
CA LEU A 258 9.90 5.74 -15.21
C LEU A 258 9.22 4.38 -15.36
N VAL A 259 8.21 4.09 -14.54
CA VAL A 259 7.47 2.82 -14.60
C VAL A 259 6.43 2.79 -15.72
N ARG A 260 5.99 3.95 -16.23
CA ARG A 260 4.95 4.06 -17.25
C ARG A 260 5.46 4.24 -18.68
N GLY A 261 6.76 4.53 -18.87
CA GLY A 261 7.39 4.69 -20.18
C GLY A 261 8.31 3.52 -20.48
#